data_AF-Q5WGE6-F1
#
_entry.id   AF-Q5WGE6-F1
#
_cell.length_a   1.000
_cell.length_b   1.000
_cell.length_c   1.000
_cell.angle_alpha   90.00
_cell.angle_beta   90.00
_cell.angle_gamma   90.00
#
_symmetry.space_group_name_H-M   'P 1'
#
loop_
_entity.id
_entity.type
_entity.pdbx_description
1 polymer ?
#
loop_
_entity_poly.entity_id
_entity_poly.type
_entity_poly.pdbx_seq_one_letter_code
_entity_poly.pdbx_strand_id
1 'polypeptide(L)'
;MTTKNKGKYPTSSYIFAGVALVAIIVVAIWSDIWYKIVVLASLVALMYVFIAKTKKIERELEEMKRKQASSVELARQEQTELEKTKEHDLKALEEKEFQLQKLDLDRTRLFEELLNKAELEEAEKSTIRERLQQADTETSRIRQEWLTASSRLMTLMRGTKRFFVRESPMKEIAASIDQDVLETGSFTALNEEIQRLIPRLSKESAEALAKSDFIDEDNQLTRSGYKALLQASEDKQT
;
A
#
# COMPACT_ATOMS: atom_id res chain seq x y z
N MET A 1 23.94 25.76 25.92
CA MET A 1 23.71 24.73 26.96
C MET A 1 22.54 25.17 27.82
N THR A 2 21.34 24.61 27.61
CA THR A 2 20.20 24.68 28.55
C THR A 2 19.14 23.66 28.14
N THR A 3 19.28 22.41 28.57
CA THR A 3 18.20 21.40 28.43
C THR A 3 17.27 21.48 29.63
N LYS A 4 16.05 21.96 29.37
CA LYS A 4 14.94 22.08 30.31
C LYS A 4 14.40 20.69 30.65
N ASN A 5 14.71 20.22 31.85
CA ASN A 5 14.32 18.91 32.37
C ASN A 5 12.80 18.89 32.66
N LYS A 6 12.06 17.98 32.03
CA LYS A 6 10.61 17.81 32.23
C LYS A 6 10.38 17.17 33.60
N GLY A 7 9.60 17.85 34.44
CA GLY A 7 9.31 17.45 35.81
C GLY A 7 8.66 16.07 35.91
N LYS A 8 9.44 15.10 36.37
CA LYS A 8 8.92 13.88 37.01
C LYS A 8 8.27 14.31 38.32
N TYR A 9 6.95 14.15 38.45
CA TYR A 9 6.31 14.28 39.76
C TYR A 9 6.98 13.26 40.70
N PRO A 10 7.46 13.69 41.88
CA PRO A 10 8.19 12.80 42.76
C PRO A 10 7.25 11.70 43.24
N THR A 11 7.68 10.45 43.11
CA THR A 11 6.96 9.24 43.57
C THR A 11 6.47 9.34 45.01
N SER A 12 7.04 10.23 45.82
CA SER A 12 6.58 10.55 47.17
C SER A 12 5.15 11.13 47.22
N SER A 13 4.70 11.90 46.23
CA SER A 13 3.36 12.52 46.28
C SER A 13 2.22 11.49 46.21
N TYR A 14 2.41 10.40 45.47
CA TYR A 14 1.44 9.31 45.38
C TYR A 14 1.38 8.48 46.67
N ILE A 15 2.51 8.35 47.37
CA ILE A 15 2.60 7.65 48.66
C ILE A 15 1.86 8.47 49.74
N PHE A 16 2.10 9.78 49.81
CA PHE A 16 1.36 10.66 50.73
C PHE A 16 -0.15 10.69 50.43
N ALA A 17 -0.54 10.71 49.15
CA ALA A 17 -1.94 10.63 48.75
C ALA A 17 -2.59 9.30 49.16
N GLY A 18 -1.89 8.18 48.98
CA GLY A 18 -2.37 6.85 49.40
C GLY A 18 -2.53 6.73 50.92
N VAL A 19 -1.56 7.24 51.69
CA VAL A 19 -1.62 7.25 53.17
C VAL A 19 -2.75 8.15 53.68
N ALA A 20 -2.96 9.32 53.07
CA ALA A 20 -4.09 10.19 53.40
C ALA A 20 -5.44 9.51 53.13
N LEU A 21 -5.55 8.76 52.02
CA LEU A 21 -6.76 8.02 51.66
C LEU A 21 -7.08 6.93 52.70
N VAL A 22 -6.07 6.18 53.15
CA VAL A 22 -6.22 5.16 54.19
C VAL A 22 -6.62 5.79 55.53
N ALA A 23 -6.00 6.91 55.91
CA ALA A 23 -6.37 7.62 57.14
C ALA A 23 -7.83 8.13 57.12
N ILE A 24 -8.30 8.62 55.98
CA ILE A 24 -9.69 9.06 55.79
C ILE A 24 -10.66 7.87 55.91
N ILE A 25 -10.30 6.70 55.38
CA ILE A 25 -11.09 5.47 55.49
C ILE A 25 -11.19 5.02 56.95
N VAL A 26 -10.09 5.07 57.71
CA VAL A 26 -10.08 4.69 59.14
C VAL A 26 -10.94 5.64 59.98
N VAL A 27 -10.87 6.96 59.72
CA VAL A 27 -11.73 7.96 60.39
C VAL A 27 -13.21 7.79 60.02
N ALA A 28 -13.50 7.41 58.77
CA ALA A 28 -14.85 7.14 58.30
C ALA A 28 -15.52 5.95 59.01
N ILE A 29 -14.75 4.94 59.43
CA ILE A 29 -15.29 3.76 60.16
C ILE A 29 -15.79 4.13 61.57
N TRP A 30 -15.25 5.20 62.16
CA TRP A 30 -15.58 5.60 63.53
C TRP A 30 -16.79 6.55 63.64
N SER A 31 -17.24 7.13 62.52
CA SER A 31 -18.36 8.07 62.49
C SER A 31 -19.19 7.94 61.22
N ASP A 32 -20.46 7.61 61.39
CA ASP A 32 -21.46 7.47 60.32
C ASP A 32 -21.58 8.71 59.41
N ILE A 33 -21.31 9.90 59.96
CA ILE A 33 -21.36 11.17 59.22
C ILE A 33 -20.18 11.28 58.25
N TRP A 34 -18.98 10.88 58.69
CA TRP A 34 -17.77 10.94 57.88
C TRP A 34 -17.77 9.88 56.77
N TYR A 35 -18.29 8.69 57.05
CA TYR A 35 -18.52 7.67 56.01
C TYR A 35 -19.38 8.20 54.85
N LYS A 36 -20.52 8.85 55.17
CA LYS A 36 -21.41 9.42 54.16
C LYS A 36 -20.70 10.47 53.30
N ILE A 37 -19.90 11.35 53.90
CA ILE A 37 -19.16 12.39 53.18
C ILE A 37 -18.12 11.79 52.23
N VAL A 38 -17.35 10.79 52.69
CA VAL A 38 -16.31 10.13 51.89
C VAL A 38 -16.91 9.36 50.72
N VAL A 39 -18.01 8.63 50.96
CA VAL A 39 -18.72 7.91 49.89
C VAL A 39 -19.24 8.89 48.84
N LEU A 40 -19.87 10.00 49.25
CA LEU A 40 -20.41 11.01 48.34
C LEU A 40 -19.31 11.68 47.52
N ALA A 41 -18.17 12.01 48.14
CA ALA A 41 -17.00 12.53 47.44
C ALA A 41 -16.41 11.52 46.43
N SER A 42 -16.33 10.23 46.80
CA SER A 42 -15.85 9.19 45.90
C SER A 42 -16.76 8.99 44.69
N LEU A 43 -18.08 9.13 44.89
CA LEU A 43 -19.09 8.98 43.85
C LEU A 43 -19.01 10.13 42.85
N VAL A 44 -18.84 11.37 43.34
CA VAL A 44 -18.60 12.55 42.51
C VAL A 44 -17.28 12.43 41.73
N ALA A 45 -16.22 11.93 42.37
CA ALA A 45 -14.93 11.72 41.72
C ALA A 45 -15.02 10.67 40.60
N LEU A 46 -15.70 9.54 40.85
CA LEU A 46 -15.96 8.52 39.82
C LEU A 46 -16.75 9.08 38.64
N MET A 47 -17.76 9.91 38.92
CA MET A 47 -18.58 10.55 37.89
C MET A 47 -17.72 11.48 37.00
N TYR A 48 -16.83 12.26 37.61
CA TYR A 48 -15.89 13.11 36.88
C TYR A 48 -14.90 12.31 36.03
N VAL A 49 -14.35 11.22 36.56
CA VAL A 49 -13.45 10.31 35.82
C VAL A 49 -14.17 9.68 34.62
N PHE A 50 -15.44 9.31 34.79
CA PHE A 50 -16.24 8.72 33.72
C PHE A 50 -16.43 9.70 32.56
N ILE A 51 -16.78 10.97 32.86
CA ILE A 51 -16.90 12.04 31.86
C ILE A 51 -15.56 12.33 31.16
N ALA A 52 -14.45 12.30 31.90
CA ALA A 52 -13.13 12.53 31.31
C ALA A 52 -12.72 11.39 30.36
N LYS A 53 -13.03 10.14 30.72
CA LYS A 53 -12.75 8.95 29.90
C LYS A 53 -13.59 8.94 28.61
N THR A 54 -14.89 9.25 28.69
CA THR A 54 -15.76 9.29 27.51
C THR A 54 -15.32 10.37 26.52
N LYS A 55 -14.96 11.56 26.99
CA LYS A 55 -14.40 12.62 26.12
C LYS A 55 -13.08 12.24 25.45
N LYS A 56 -12.25 11.41 26.11
CA LYS A 56 -10.99 10.92 25.50
C LYS A 56 -11.27 9.95 24.35
N ILE A 57 -12.20 9.03 24.57
CA ILE A 57 -12.62 8.04 23.56
C ILE A 57 -13.26 8.75 22.37
N GLU A 58 -14.09 9.77 22.61
CA GLU A 58 -14.74 10.54 21.54
C GLU A 58 -13.72 11.28 20.66
N ARG A 59 -12.66 11.85 21.26
CA ARG A 59 -11.56 12.48 20.51
C ARG A 59 -10.74 11.49 19.69
N GLU A 60 -10.40 10.34 20.26
CA GLU A 60 -9.67 9.29 19.54
C GLU A 60 -10.49 8.76 18.37
N LEU A 61 -11.82 8.62 18.55
CA LEU A 61 -12.72 8.20 17.50
C LEU A 61 -12.86 9.25 16.37
N GLU A 62 -12.89 10.54 16.71
CA GLU A 62 -12.86 11.62 15.71
C GLU A 62 -11.54 11.68 14.94
N GLU A 63 -10.40 11.46 15.60
CA GLU A 63 -9.09 11.39 14.93
C GLU A 63 -9.01 10.20 13.98
N MET A 64 -9.51 9.02 14.38
CA MET A 64 -9.57 7.85 13.50
C MET A 64 -10.50 8.10 12.30
N LYS A 65 -11.67 8.72 12.50
CA LYS A 65 -12.58 9.09 11.40
C LYS A 65 -11.94 10.08 10.43
N ARG A 66 -11.20 11.08 10.93
CA ARG A 66 -10.47 12.03 10.09
C ARG A 66 -9.35 11.36 9.29
N LYS A 67 -8.56 10.49 9.92
CA LYS A 67 -7.53 9.71 9.23
C LYS A 67 -8.14 8.82 8.15
N GLN A 68 -9.23 8.12 8.47
CA GLN A 68 -9.94 7.28 7.51
C GLN A 68 -10.52 8.10 6.34
N ALA A 69 -11.17 9.23 6.61
CA ALA A 69 -11.68 10.13 5.56
C ALA A 69 -10.56 10.65 4.64
N SER A 70 -9.44 11.08 5.22
CA SER A 70 -8.28 11.55 4.44
C SER A 70 -7.65 10.46 3.58
N SER A 71 -7.56 9.23 4.09
CA SER A 71 -7.02 8.08 3.33
C SER A 71 -7.94 7.68 2.17
N VAL A 72 -9.26 7.79 2.36
CA VAL A 72 -10.26 7.47 1.33
C VAL A 72 -10.29 8.55 0.24
N GLU A 73 -10.12 9.83 0.59
CA GLU A 73 -10.01 10.91 -0.39
C GLU A 73 -8.73 10.79 -1.23
N LEU A 74 -7.58 10.50 -0.60
CA LEU A 74 -6.31 10.25 -1.31
C LEU A 74 -6.40 9.06 -2.27
N ALA A 75 -6.99 7.93 -1.83
CA ALA A 75 -7.18 6.76 -2.68
C ALA A 75 -8.13 7.04 -3.86
N ARG A 76 -9.18 7.85 -3.64
CA ARG A 76 -10.12 8.25 -4.70
C ARG A 76 -9.47 9.21 -5.70
N GLN A 77 -8.60 10.10 -5.24
CA GLN A 77 -7.87 11.05 -6.09
C GLN A 77 -6.83 10.32 -6.96
N GLU A 78 -6.11 9.34 -6.41
CA GLU A 78 -5.21 8.47 -7.18
C GLU A 78 -5.95 7.64 -8.24
N GLN A 79 -7.12 7.08 -7.91
CA GLN A 79 -7.94 6.36 -8.90
C GLN A 79 -8.42 7.27 -10.04
N THR A 80 -8.82 8.50 -9.73
CA THR A 80 -9.31 9.47 -10.72
C THR A 80 -8.20 9.94 -11.66
N GLU A 81 -6.99 10.17 -11.16
CA GLU A 81 -5.82 10.52 -11.98
C GLU A 81 -5.40 9.35 -12.89
N LEU A 82 -5.48 8.11 -12.39
CA LEU A 82 -5.16 6.91 -13.17
C LEU A 82 -6.19 6.66 -14.29
N GLU A 83 -7.47 6.97 -14.06
CA GLU A 83 -8.52 6.89 -15.07
C GLU A 83 -8.36 7.97 -16.15
N LYS A 84 -8.09 9.23 -15.77
CA LYS A 84 -7.82 10.31 -16.74
C LYS A 84 -6.63 10.02 -17.64
N THR A 85 -5.57 9.45 -17.09
CA THR A 85 -4.37 9.08 -17.85
C THR A 85 -4.67 7.96 -18.85
N LYS A 86 -5.48 6.96 -18.47
CA LYS A 86 -5.92 5.89 -19.37
C LYS A 86 -6.83 6.39 -20.49
N GLU A 87 -7.76 7.30 -20.19
CA GLU A 87 -8.64 7.88 -21.22
C GLU A 87 -7.87 8.71 -22.25
N HIS A 88 -6.84 9.45 -21.82
CA HIS A 88 -6.00 10.22 -22.72
C HIS A 88 -5.16 9.31 -23.63
N ASP A 89 -4.58 8.23 -23.10
CA ASP A 89 -3.83 7.26 -23.90
C ASP A 89 -4.73 6.50 -24.89
N LEU A 90 -5.96 6.18 -24.51
CA LEU A 90 -6.93 5.53 -25.40
C LEU A 90 -7.32 6.43 -26.58
N LYS A 91 -7.57 7.72 -26.33
CA LYS A 91 -7.86 8.68 -27.41
C LYS A 91 -6.68 8.88 -28.34
N ALA A 92 -5.46 8.94 -27.81
CA ALA A 92 -4.25 9.04 -28.62
C ALA A 92 -4.03 7.79 -29.49
N LEU A 93 -4.35 6.60 -28.98
CA LEU A 93 -4.31 5.35 -29.73
C LEU A 93 -5.36 5.31 -30.85
N GLU A 94 -6.60 5.73 -30.57
CA GLU A 94 -7.68 5.79 -31.56
C GLU A 94 -7.35 6.77 -32.70
N GLU A 95 -6.78 7.93 -32.38
CA GLU A 95 -6.33 8.89 -33.39
C GLU A 95 -5.21 8.33 -34.26
N LYS A 96 -4.29 7.55 -33.67
CA LYS A 96 -3.22 6.88 -34.42
C LYS A 96 -3.75 5.76 -35.32
N GLU A 97 -4.77 5.03 -34.89
CA GLU A 97 -5.43 4.02 -35.71
C GLU A 97 -6.12 4.64 -36.93
N PHE A 98 -6.83 5.76 -36.74
CA PHE A 98 -7.46 6.50 -37.84
C PHE A 98 -6.42 7.04 -38.84
N GLN A 99 -5.29 7.55 -38.34
CA GLN A 99 -4.17 8.01 -39.19
C GLN A 99 -3.57 6.86 -40.01
N LEU A 100 -3.40 5.68 -39.42
CA LEU A 100 -2.89 4.49 -40.12
C LEU A 100 -3.87 4.02 -41.20
N GLN A 101 -5.17 3.99 -40.90
CA GLN A 101 -6.19 3.59 -41.88
C GLN A 101 -6.23 4.54 -43.08
N LYS A 102 -6.08 5.85 -42.83
CA LYS A 102 -5.98 6.84 -43.91
C LYS A 102 -4.73 6.64 -44.78
N LEU A 103 -3.58 6.35 -44.15
CA LEU A 103 -2.33 6.11 -44.85
C LEU A 103 -2.41 4.86 -45.74
N ASP A 104 -3.05 3.79 -45.25
CA ASP A 104 -3.26 2.57 -46.04
C ASP A 104 -4.16 2.84 -47.27
N LEU A 105 -5.23 3.63 -47.12
CA LEU A 105 -6.08 4.05 -48.26
C LEU A 105 -5.31 4.89 -49.29
N ASP A 106 -4.50 5.84 -48.84
CA ASP A 106 -3.69 6.68 -49.72
C ASP A 106 -2.62 5.85 -50.45
N ARG A 107 -2.04 4.84 -49.78
CA ARG A 107 -1.13 3.87 -50.39
C ARG A 107 -1.81 3.08 -51.50
N THR A 108 -3.02 2.55 -51.26
CA THR A 108 -3.78 1.81 -52.28
C THR A 108 -4.12 2.69 -53.47
N ARG A 109 -4.54 3.94 -53.24
CA ARG A 109 -4.81 4.91 -54.33
C ARG A 109 -3.57 5.23 -55.16
N LEU A 110 -2.42 5.46 -54.52
CA LEU A 110 -1.16 5.68 -55.23
C LEU A 110 -0.77 4.46 -56.07
N PHE A 111 -1.00 3.24 -55.57
CA PHE A 111 -0.75 2.02 -56.34
C PHE A 111 -1.69 1.88 -57.54
N GLU A 112 -2.98 2.17 -57.38
CA GLU A 112 -3.92 2.19 -58.50
C GLU A 112 -3.55 3.22 -59.55
N GLU A 113 -3.13 4.42 -59.12
CA GLU A 113 -2.67 5.47 -60.02
C GLU A 113 -1.39 5.05 -60.79
N LEU A 114 -0.44 4.39 -60.10
CA LEU A 114 0.76 3.83 -60.73
C LEU A 114 0.42 2.69 -61.71
N LEU A 115 -0.50 1.80 -61.35
CA LEU A 115 -0.97 0.72 -62.24
C LEU A 115 -1.73 1.25 -63.46
N ASN A 116 -2.47 2.35 -63.31
CA ASN A 116 -3.19 2.99 -64.41
C ASN A 116 -2.24 3.75 -65.34
N LYS A 117 -1.19 4.38 -64.81
CA LYS A 117 -0.17 5.10 -65.60
C LYS A 117 0.85 4.17 -66.26
N ALA A 118 1.05 2.97 -65.72
CA ALA A 118 1.93 1.98 -66.30
C ALA A 118 1.27 1.31 -67.53
N GLU A 119 1.99 1.26 -68.64
CA GLU A 119 1.64 0.49 -69.85
C GLU A 119 1.87 -1.03 -69.62
N LEU A 120 1.20 -1.58 -68.61
CA LEU A 120 1.20 -3.02 -68.32
C LEU A 120 0.03 -3.71 -69.02
N GLU A 121 0.22 -4.98 -69.38
CA GLU A 121 -0.85 -5.82 -69.92
C GLU A 121 -1.93 -6.05 -68.85
N GLU A 122 -3.21 -6.06 -69.24
CA GLU A 122 -4.34 -6.10 -68.29
C GLU A 122 -4.31 -7.37 -67.40
N ALA A 123 -3.77 -8.46 -67.93
CA ALA A 123 -3.52 -9.70 -67.18
C ALA A 123 -2.52 -9.48 -66.03
N GLU A 124 -1.41 -8.77 -66.25
CA GLU A 124 -0.39 -8.50 -65.22
C GLU A 124 -0.92 -7.54 -64.14
N LYS A 125 -1.73 -6.54 -64.55
CA LYS A 125 -2.43 -5.64 -63.61
C LYS A 125 -3.36 -6.41 -62.68
N SER A 126 -4.08 -7.41 -63.20
CA SER A 126 -4.95 -8.26 -62.38
C SER A 126 -4.17 -9.07 -61.33
N THR A 127 -3.02 -9.66 -61.71
CA THR A 127 -2.17 -10.42 -60.79
C THR A 127 -1.55 -9.53 -59.71
N ILE A 128 -1.17 -8.29 -60.05
CA ILE A 128 -0.63 -7.34 -59.06
C ILE A 128 -1.71 -6.90 -58.08
N ARG A 129 -2.97 -6.68 -58.53
CA ARG A 129 -4.10 -6.40 -57.63
C ARG A 129 -4.37 -7.55 -56.66
N GLU A 130 -4.34 -8.78 -57.14
CA GLU A 130 -4.54 -9.97 -56.30
C GLU A 130 -3.43 -10.11 -55.24
N ARG A 131 -2.17 -9.89 -55.61
CA ARG A 131 -1.05 -9.87 -54.66
C ARG A 131 -1.14 -8.74 -53.65
N LEU A 132 -1.61 -7.56 -54.06
CA LEU A 132 -1.83 -6.43 -53.17
C LEU A 132 -2.90 -6.77 -52.13
N GLN A 133 -4.01 -7.37 -52.56
CA GLN A 133 -5.09 -7.80 -51.67
C GLN A 133 -4.62 -8.88 -50.67
N GLN A 134 -3.80 -9.83 -51.12
CA GLN A 134 -3.18 -10.83 -50.23
C GLN A 134 -2.26 -10.17 -49.19
N ALA A 135 -1.39 -9.24 -49.61
CA ALA A 135 -0.49 -8.53 -48.70
C ALA A 135 -1.23 -7.65 -47.68
N ASP A 136 -2.33 -7.00 -48.07
CA ASP A 136 -3.18 -6.25 -47.15
C ASP A 136 -3.84 -7.17 -46.12
N THR A 137 -4.34 -8.33 -46.56
CA THR A 137 -4.96 -9.32 -45.66
C THR A 137 -3.95 -9.86 -44.64
N GLU A 138 -2.72 -10.16 -45.07
CA GLU A 138 -1.63 -10.58 -44.18
C GLU A 138 -1.22 -9.46 -43.21
N THR A 139 -1.15 -8.22 -43.68
CA THR A 139 -0.81 -7.06 -42.84
C THR A 139 -1.87 -6.84 -41.75
N SER A 140 -3.15 -6.93 -42.09
CA SER A 140 -4.24 -6.86 -41.10
C SER A 140 -4.16 -7.99 -40.08
N ARG A 141 -3.84 -9.22 -40.51
CA ARG A 141 -3.65 -10.37 -39.60
C ARG A 141 -2.51 -10.14 -38.62
N ILE A 142 -1.35 -9.70 -39.11
CA ILE A 142 -0.16 -9.42 -38.28
C ILE A 142 -0.45 -8.29 -37.27
N ARG A 143 -1.18 -7.23 -37.67
CA ARG A 143 -1.60 -6.17 -36.73
C ARG A 143 -2.49 -6.72 -35.60
N GLN A 144 -3.46 -7.58 -35.91
CA GLN A 144 -4.33 -8.19 -34.90
C GLN A 144 -3.55 -9.10 -33.94
N GLU A 145 -2.61 -9.89 -34.46
CA GLU A 145 -1.70 -10.71 -33.66
C GLU A 145 -0.84 -9.84 -32.73
N TRP A 146 -0.29 -8.73 -33.23
CA TRP A 146 0.50 -7.79 -32.45
C TRP A 146 -0.32 -7.11 -31.34
N LEU A 147 -1.54 -6.64 -31.62
CA LEU A 147 -2.43 -6.06 -30.62
C LEU A 147 -2.75 -7.06 -29.50
N THR A 148 -3.00 -8.31 -29.88
CA THR A 148 -3.26 -9.40 -28.94
C THR A 148 -2.02 -9.69 -28.07
N ALA A 149 -0.84 -9.73 -28.68
CA ALA A 149 0.43 -9.93 -27.98
C ALA A 149 0.76 -8.77 -27.02
N SER A 150 0.56 -7.54 -27.46
CA SER A 150 0.73 -6.32 -26.65
C SER A 150 -0.21 -6.30 -25.44
N SER A 151 -1.49 -6.66 -25.64
CA SER A 151 -2.47 -6.78 -24.55
C SER A 151 -2.07 -7.85 -23.53
N ARG A 152 -1.60 -9.01 -23.99
CA ARG A 152 -1.06 -10.07 -23.12
C ARG A 152 0.18 -9.59 -22.35
N LEU A 153 1.11 -8.90 -23.01
CA LEU A 153 2.31 -8.34 -22.38
C LEU A 153 1.95 -7.32 -21.30
N MET A 154 1.03 -6.39 -21.58
CA MET A 154 0.56 -5.42 -20.58
C MET A 154 -0.11 -6.10 -19.39
N THR A 155 -0.88 -7.17 -19.63
CA THR A 155 -1.51 -7.94 -18.55
C THR A 155 -0.48 -8.65 -17.68
N LEU A 156 0.53 -9.25 -18.30
CA LEU A 156 1.65 -9.88 -17.59
C LEU A 156 2.44 -8.84 -16.80
N MET A 157 2.82 -7.71 -17.43
CA MET A 157 3.58 -6.64 -16.79
C MET A 157 2.84 -6.03 -15.59
N ARG A 158 1.50 -5.89 -15.64
CA ARG A 158 0.69 -5.49 -14.48
C ARG A 158 0.79 -6.50 -13.33
N GLY A 159 0.85 -7.80 -13.64
CA GLY A 159 1.13 -8.86 -12.67
C GLY A 159 2.56 -8.78 -12.12
N THR A 160 3.56 -8.56 -12.98
CA THR A 160 4.98 -8.53 -12.60
C THR A 160 5.38 -7.25 -11.87
N LYS A 161 4.66 -6.13 -12.02
CA LYS A 161 4.94 -4.90 -11.27
C LYS A 161 4.79 -5.08 -9.75
N ARG A 162 4.03 -6.09 -9.30
CA ARG A 162 3.98 -6.51 -7.88
C ARG A 162 5.23 -7.30 -7.44
N PHE A 163 5.93 -7.94 -8.37
CA PHE A 163 7.13 -8.75 -8.11
C PHE A 163 8.43 -7.98 -8.38
N PHE A 164 8.37 -6.89 -9.14
CA PHE A 164 9.51 -6.03 -9.46
C PHE A 164 9.69 -4.89 -8.44
N VAL A 165 9.44 -5.17 -7.16
CA VAL A 165 9.98 -4.35 -6.07
C VAL A 165 11.43 -4.79 -5.89
N ARG A 166 12.32 -3.95 -6.39
CA ARG A 166 13.77 -3.98 -6.19
C ARG A 166 14.04 -4.28 -4.71
N GLU A 167 14.61 -5.45 -4.43
CA GLU A 167 14.90 -5.98 -3.09
C GLU A 167 13.73 -5.84 -2.10
N SER A 168 12.91 -6.89 -1.98
CA SER A 168 11.94 -6.96 -0.88
C SER A 168 12.67 -6.64 0.42
N PRO A 169 12.26 -5.62 1.20
CA PRO A 169 12.93 -5.28 2.46
C PRO A 169 12.91 -6.46 3.44
N MET A 170 11.99 -7.41 3.21
CA MET A 170 11.94 -8.68 3.92
C MET A 170 13.10 -9.62 3.62
N LYS A 171 13.74 -9.50 2.45
CA LYS A 171 14.93 -10.26 2.07
C LYS A 171 16.16 -9.82 2.87
N GLU A 172 16.29 -8.53 3.15
CA GLU A 172 17.35 -7.99 4.03
C GLU A 172 17.17 -8.49 5.48
N ILE A 173 15.92 -8.51 5.95
CA ILE A 173 15.58 -9.05 7.28
C ILE A 173 15.84 -10.56 7.33
N ALA A 174 15.32 -11.33 6.38
CA ALA A 174 15.52 -12.79 6.33
C ALA A 174 16.99 -13.19 6.18
N ALA A 175 17.83 -12.35 5.54
CA ALA A 175 19.27 -12.56 5.48
C ALA A 175 19.96 -12.35 6.83
N SER A 176 19.37 -11.55 7.72
CA SER A 176 19.95 -11.11 8.99
C SER A 176 19.44 -11.89 10.22
N ILE A 177 18.41 -12.73 10.05
CA ILE A 177 17.89 -13.61 11.11
C ILE A 177 18.54 -14.99 10.99
N ASP A 178 18.87 -15.60 12.14
CA ASP A 178 19.38 -16.96 12.20
C ASP A 178 18.35 -17.97 11.64
N GLN A 179 18.83 -18.86 10.77
CA GLN A 179 17.97 -19.78 10.02
C GLN A 179 17.20 -20.77 10.93
N ASP A 180 17.78 -21.14 12.06
CA ASP A 180 17.11 -21.98 13.06
C ASP A 180 15.87 -21.28 13.66
N VAL A 181 15.93 -19.95 13.84
CA VAL A 181 14.82 -19.15 14.37
C VAL A 181 13.75 -18.91 13.28
N LEU A 182 14.13 -18.86 12.01
CA LEU A 182 13.20 -18.76 10.88
C LEU A 182 12.39 -20.05 10.67
N GLU A 183 13.02 -21.22 10.83
CA GLU A 183 12.40 -22.52 10.54
C GLU A 183 11.71 -23.14 11.77
N THR A 184 12.22 -22.91 12.98
CA THR A 184 11.71 -23.55 14.22
C THR A 184 11.33 -22.58 15.34
N GLY A 185 11.56 -21.28 15.15
CA GLY A 185 11.23 -20.26 16.14
C GLY A 185 9.72 -20.06 16.28
N SER A 186 9.27 -19.78 17.52
CA SER A 186 7.90 -19.31 17.73
C SER A 186 7.73 -17.89 17.17
N PHE A 187 6.48 -17.52 16.85
CA PHE A 187 6.14 -16.17 16.39
C PHE A 187 6.66 -15.06 17.32
N THR A 188 6.75 -15.34 18.63
CA THR A 188 7.31 -14.42 19.62
C THR A 188 8.83 -14.26 19.47
N ALA A 189 9.57 -15.35 19.25
CA ALA A 189 11.02 -15.31 19.04
C ALA A 189 11.37 -14.53 17.76
N LEU A 190 10.56 -14.69 16.72
CA LEU A 190 10.73 -13.98 15.46
C LEU A 190 10.47 -12.47 15.60
N ASN A 191 9.46 -12.08 16.38
CA ASN A 191 9.19 -10.68 16.69
C ASN A 191 10.32 -10.03 17.52
N GLU A 192 10.89 -10.75 18.48
CA GLU A 192 12.03 -10.25 19.26
C GLU A 192 13.24 -9.98 18.36
N GLU A 193 13.52 -10.87 17.41
CA GLU A 193 14.65 -10.72 16.51
C GLU A 193 14.43 -9.58 15.51
N ILE A 194 13.21 -9.40 15.02
CA ILE A 194 12.84 -8.28 14.15
C ILE A 194 12.92 -6.95 14.89
N GLN A 195 12.48 -6.87 16.14
CA GLN A 195 12.63 -5.67 16.95
C GLN A 195 14.10 -5.30 17.20
N ARG A 196 15.02 -6.27 17.20
CA ARG A 196 16.47 -6.02 17.26
C ARG A 196 17.05 -5.54 15.94
N LEU A 197 16.49 -6.00 14.81
CA LEU A 197 16.98 -5.71 13.47
C LEU A 197 16.42 -4.40 12.91
N ILE A 198 15.17 -4.04 13.19
CA ILE A 198 14.53 -2.81 12.70
C ILE A 198 15.36 -1.54 12.94
N PRO A 199 15.95 -1.30 14.13
CA PRO A 199 16.77 -0.12 14.37
C PRO A 199 18.10 -0.10 13.60
N ARG A 200 18.53 -1.24 13.06
CA ARG A 200 19.77 -1.41 12.28
C ARG A 200 19.54 -1.32 10.77
N LEU A 201 18.28 -1.39 10.33
CA LEU A 201 17.92 -1.27 8.93
C LEU A 201 18.06 0.17 8.44
N SER A 202 18.21 0.32 7.12
CA SER A 202 18.13 1.63 6.48
C SER A 202 16.74 2.25 6.74
N LYS A 203 16.66 3.58 6.85
CA LYS A 203 15.37 4.27 7.03
C LYS A 203 14.39 3.96 5.89
N GLU A 204 14.92 3.76 4.68
CA GLU A 204 14.14 3.41 3.49
C GLU A 204 13.54 2.00 3.61
N SER A 205 14.30 1.02 4.11
CA SER A 205 13.80 -0.35 4.35
C SER A 205 12.75 -0.37 5.47
N ALA A 206 12.95 0.39 6.55
CA ALA A 206 12.00 0.49 7.67
C ALA A 206 10.67 1.14 7.24
N GLU A 207 10.73 2.24 6.49
CA GLU A 207 9.54 2.88 5.92
C GLU A 207 8.84 1.97 4.90
N ALA A 208 9.59 1.21 4.10
CA ALA A 208 9.03 0.26 3.15
C ALA A 208 8.26 -0.87 3.86
N LEU A 209 8.79 -1.40 4.97
CA LEU A 209 8.14 -2.46 5.78
C LEU A 209 6.83 -1.99 6.44
N ALA A 210 6.81 -0.76 6.93
CA ALA A 210 5.61 -0.14 7.49
C ALA A 210 4.58 0.17 6.39
N LYS A 211 5.03 0.68 5.23
CA LYS A 211 4.16 1.02 4.10
C LYS A 211 3.52 -0.20 3.42
N SER A 212 4.15 -1.37 3.54
CA SER A 212 3.65 -2.63 2.97
C SER A 212 2.87 -3.50 3.97
N ASP A 213 2.49 -2.97 5.13
CA ASP A 213 1.78 -3.69 6.21
C ASP A 213 2.47 -5.00 6.62
N PHE A 214 3.81 -5.05 6.56
CA PHE A 214 4.56 -6.22 7.04
C PHE A 214 4.85 -6.14 8.54
N ILE A 215 4.84 -4.93 9.09
CA ILE A 215 5.15 -4.64 10.48
C ILE A 215 4.12 -3.63 11.00
N ASP A 216 3.62 -3.83 12.22
CA ASP A 216 2.65 -2.95 12.90
C ASP A 216 3.32 -1.73 13.56
N GLU A 217 2.55 -0.77 14.08
CA GLU A 217 3.05 0.45 14.75
C GLU A 217 4.01 0.15 15.92
N ASP A 218 3.87 -1.02 16.54
CA ASP A 218 4.73 -1.53 17.62
C ASP A 218 5.95 -2.33 17.12
N ASN A 219 6.29 -2.24 15.84
CA ASN A 219 7.40 -2.95 15.23
C ASN A 219 7.29 -4.49 15.34
N GLN A 220 6.07 -5.03 15.33
CA GLN A 220 5.78 -6.47 15.37
C GLN A 220 5.36 -6.98 14.00
N LEU A 221 5.72 -8.21 13.65
CA LEU A 221 5.27 -8.83 12.39
C LEU A 221 3.76 -8.92 12.35
N THR A 222 3.21 -8.56 11.20
CA THR A 222 1.83 -8.89 10.83
C THR A 222 1.77 -10.29 10.21
N ARG A 223 0.56 -10.82 10.04
CA ARG A 223 0.35 -12.11 9.34
C ARG A 223 0.88 -12.10 7.89
N SER A 224 0.80 -10.95 7.22
CA SER A 224 1.39 -10.72 5.89
C SER A 224 2.92 -10.68 5.95
N GLY A 225 3.49 -9.99 6.95
CA GLY A 225 4.94 -9.93 7.16
C GLY A 225 5.56 -11.30 7.41
N TYR A 226 4.93 -12.12 8.24
CA TYR A 226 5.41 -13.48 8.53
C TYR A 226 5.49 -14.36 7.28
N LYS A 227 4.45 -14.32 6.43
CA LYS A 227 4.44 -15.07 5.18
C LYS A 227 5.50 -14.58 4.20
N ALA A 228 5.66 -13.26 4.09
CA ALA A 228 6.69 -12.67 3.23
C ALA A 228 8.11 -13.03 3.71
N LEU A 229 8.30 -13.18 5.02
CA LEU A 229 9.58 -13.53 5.62
C LEU A 229 9.95 -15.00 5.43
N LEU A 230 8.99 -15.91 5.58
CA LEU A 230 9.17 -17.32 5.22
C LEU A 230 9.49 -17.47 3.73
N GLN A 231 8.71 -16.81 2.86
CA GLN A 231 8.94 -16.86 1.42
C GLN A 231 10.33 -16.30 1.04
N ALA A 232 10.75 -15.20 1.67
CA ALA A 232 12.08 -14.63 1.46
C ALA A 232 13.22 -15.53 1.98
N SER A 233 12.95 -16.40 2.96
CA SER A 233 13.91 -17.39 3.45
C SER A 233 14.02 -18.62 2.54
N GLU A 234 12.93 -19.06 1.92
CA GLU A 234 12.92 -20.16 0.94
C GLU A 234 13.67 -19.76 -0.34
N ASP A 235 13.49 -18.53 -0.81
CA ASP A 235 14.22 -17.96 -1.97
C ASP A 235 15.74 -17.84 -1.73
N LYS A 236 16.23 -17.97 -0.49
CA LYS A 236 17.66 -18.01 -0.15
C LYS A 236 18.29 -19.38 -0.43
N GLN A 237 17.48 -20.44 -0.55
CA GLN A 237 17.95 -21.81 -0.76
C GLN A 237 18.09 -22.19 -2.25
N THR A 238 17.61 -21.36 -3.18
CA THR A 238 17.80 -21.49 -4.63
C THR A 238 18.84 -20.51 -5.16
#